data_AF-A0A935RDC2-F1
#
_entry.id   AF-A0A935RDC2-F1
#
_cell.length_a   1.000
_cell.length_b   1.000
_cell.length_c   1.000
_cell.angle_alpha   90.00
_cell.angle_beta   90.00
_cell.angle_gamma   90.00
#
_symmetry.space_group_name_H-M   'P 1'
#
loop_
_entity.id
_entity.type
_entity.pdbx_description
1 polymer ?
#
loop_
_entity_poly.entity_id
_entity_poly.type
_entity_poly.pdbx_seq_one_letter_code
_entity_poly.pdbx_strand_id
1 'polypeptide(L)' 'MTYIPRQKVTAIIPNKFAAIKVAAMEARRLNERARMFNVALPGKITTLAVQRLMDGKVEHYDAKERARLARLEKEPEVEV' A
#
# COMPACT_ATOMS: atom_id res chain seq x y z
N MET A 1 9.92 10.94 14.84
CA MET A 1 9.15 9.69 14.67
C MET A 1 8.19 9.87 13.48
N THR A 2 7.96 8.88 12.62
CA THR A 2 6.92 8.96 11.59
C THR A 2 5.61 8.47 12.19
N TYR A 3 4.57 9.32 12.20
CA TYR A 3 3.24 8.91 12.64
C TYR A 3 2.57 8.04 11.57
N ILE A 4 2.01 6.90 11.98
CA ILE A 4 1.30 5.97 11.11
C ILE A 4 -0.15 5.88 11.61
N PRO A 5 -1.12 6.47 10.91
CA PRO A 5 -2.52 6.39 11.32
C PRO A 5 -3.06 4.99 11.02
N ARG A 6 -2.96 4.11 12.03
CA ARG A 6 -3.27 2.68 11.92
C ARG A 6 -4.60 2.42 11.21
N GLN A 7 -5.69 3.08 11.64
CA GLN A 7 -7.04 2.87 11.10
C GLN A 7 -7.12 3.19 9.61
N LYS A 8 -6.52 4.30 9.17
CA LYS A 8 -6.50 4.70 7.74
C LYS A 8 -5.69 3.72 6.91
N VAL A 9 -4.53 3.29 7.41
CA VAL A 9 -3.67 2.33 6.72
C VAL A 9 -4.33 0.96 6.62
N THR A 10 -4.96 0.49 7.70
CA THR A 10 -5.66 -0.81 7.71
C THR A 10 -6.96 -0.83 6.93
N ALA A 11 -7.57 0.34 6.68
CA ALA A 11 -8.71 0.44 5.76
C ALA A 11 -8.31 0.15 4.30
N ILE A 12 -7.05 0.42 3.94
CA ILE A 12 -6.51 0.15 2.59
C ILE A 12 -5.92 -1.26 2.52
N ILE A 13 -5.11 -1.64 3.50
CA ILE A 13 -4.51 -2.98 3.60
C ILE A 13 -4.89 -3.58 4.96
N PRO A 14 -5.91 -4.47 5.02
CA PRO A 14 -6.44 -5.00 6.29
C PRO A 14 -5.38 -5.63 7.20
N ASN A 15 -4.40 -6.32 6.61
CA ASN A 15 -3.30 -6.89 7.36
C ASN A 15 -2.22 -5.83 7.65
N LYS A 16 -2.09 -5.44 8.92
CA LYS A 16 -1.09 -4.46 9.39
C LYS A 16 0.36 -4.81 9.02
N PHE A 17 0.72 -6.09 8.98
CA PHE A 17 2.08 -6.51 8.62
C PHE A 17 2.32 -6.37 7.11
N ALA A 18 1.32 -6.70 6.29
CA ALA A 18 1.37 -6.45 4.86
C ALA A 18 1.46 -4.95 4.56
N ALA A 19 0.70 -4.13 5.30
CA ALA A 19 0.75 -2.68 5.17
C ALA A 19 2.15 -2.11 5.46
N ILE A 20 2.81 -2.58 6.53
CA ILE A 20 4.19 -2.21 6.85
C ILE A 20 5.15 -2.64 5.73
N LYS A 21 5.02 -3.88 5.23
CA LYS A 21 5.85 -4.40 4.14
C LYS A 21 5.73 -3.50 2.90
N VAL A 22 4.51 -3.14 2.50
CA VAL A 22 4.27 -2.29 1.34
C VAL A 22 4.80 -0.87 1.54
N ALA A 23 4.56 -0.25 2.71
CA ALA A 23 5.12 1.06 3.00
C ALA A 23 6.66 1.06 2.98
N ALA A 24 7.29 -0.02 3.47
CA ALA A 24 8.74 -0.20 3.43
C ALA A 24 9.29 -0.38 2.01
N MET A 25 8.57 -1.13 1.15
CA MET A 25 8.94 -1.28 -0.26
C MET A 25 8.84 0.05 -1.01
N GLU A 26 7.77 0.83 -0.79
CA GLU A 26 7.63 2.15 -1.42
C GLU A 26 8.71 3.11 -0.93
N ALA A 27 9.07 3.08 0.36
CA ALA A 27 10.19 3.85 0.89
C ALA A 27 11.52 3.53 0.17
N ARG A 28 11.81 2.25 -0.07
CA ARG A 28 13.00 1.83 -0.83
C ARG A 28 12.96 2.35 -2.27
N ARG A 29 11.82 2.22 -2.95
CA ARG A 29 11.62 2.73 -4.31
C ARG A 29 11.85 4.24 -4.40
N LEU A 30 11.31 5.01 -3.45
CA LEU A 30 11.52 6.46 -3.41
C LEU A 30 12.99 6.82 -3.20
N ASN A 31 13.69 6.09 -2.33
CA ASN A 31 15.11 6.29 -2.09
C ASN A 31 15.97 5.97 -3.32
N GLU A 32 15.68 4.86 -3.99
CA GLU A 32 16.37 4.48 -5.24
C GLU A 32 16.18 5.53 -6.33
N ARG A 33 14.94 6.00 -6.53
CA ARG A 33 14.66 7.09 -7.49
C ARG A 33 15.37 8.39 -7.12
N ALA A 34 15.36 8.77 -5.83
CA ALA A 34 16.04 9.97 -5.38
C ALA A 34 17.54 9.92 -5.65
N ARG A 35 18.18 8.77 -5.40
CA ARG A 35 19.60 8.53 -5.74
C ARG A 35 19.84 8.56 -7.24
N MET A 36 18.98 7.92 -8.03
CA MET A 36 19.13 7.84 -9.48
C MET A 36 19.07 9.22 -10.16
N PHE A 37 18.19 10.10 -9.69
CA PHE A 37 18.05 11.45 -10.23
C PHE A 37 18.88 12.50 -9.45
N ASN A 38 19.64 12.07 -8.44
CA ASN A 38 20.41 12.94 -7.54
C ASN A 38 19.57 14.09 -6.94
N VAL A 39 18.33 13.79 -6.53
CA VAL A 39 17.39 14.75 -5.95
C VAL A 39 17.21 14.55 -4.45
N ALA A 40 17.07 15.65 -3.72
CA ALA A 40 16.67 15.62 -2.32
C ALA A 40 15.15 15.44 -2.22
N LEU A 41 14.70 14.54 -1.34
CA LEU A 41 13.28 14.38 -1.05
C LEU A 41 12.82 15.41 -0.02
N PRO A 42 11.56 15.92 -0.11
CA PRO A 42 11.06 17.02 0.71
C PRO A 42 10.75 16.62 2.17
N GLY A 43 11.34 15.54 2.67
CA GLY A 43 11.12 15.05 4.03
C GLY A 43 11.62 13.62 4.24
N LYS A 44 11.26 13.05 5.39
CA LYS A 44 11.61 11.65 5.71
C LYS A 44 10.92 10.71 4.74
N ILE A 45 11.71 9.85 4.10
CA ILE A 45 11.25 8.88 3.08
C ILE A 45 10.10 8.01 3.59
N THR A 46 10.16 7.59 4.86
CA THR A 46 9.11 6.76 5.48
C THR A 46 7.79 7.51 5.63
N THR A 47 7.84 8.82 5.93
CA THR A 47 6.64 9.67 5.97
C THR A 47 6.02 9.82 4.59
N LEU A 48 6.84 10.06 3.57
CA LEU A 48 6.39 10.15 2.18
C LEU A 48 5.76 8.84 1.70
N ALA A 49 6.37 7.70 2.02
CA ALA A 49 5.84 6.39 1.66
C ALA A 49 4.48 6.10 2.31
N VAL A 50 4.32 6.40 3.60
CA VAL A 50 3.04 6.25 4.32
C VAL A 50 1.98 7.19 3.74
N GLN A 51 2.34 8.43 3.40
CA GLN A 51 1.41 9.36 2.75
C GLN A 51 0.96 8.85 1.39
N ARG A 52 1.90 8.39 0.55
CA ARG A 52 1.56 7.83 -0.77
C ARG A 52 0.68 6.60 -0.66
N LEU A 53 0.90 5.75 0.35
CA LEU A 53 0.03 4.62 0.63
C LEU A 53 -1.40 5.08 0.98
N MET A 54 -1.53 6.08 1.86
CA MET A 54 -2.84 6.65 2.23
C MET A 54 -3.55 7.34 1.06
N ASP A 55 -2.79 7.97 0.16
CA ASP A 55 -3.31 8.61 -1.04
C ASP A 55 -3.69 7.60 -2.14
N GLY A 56 -3.51 6.30 -1.93
CA GLY A 56 -3.76 5.26 -2.94
C GLY A 56 -2.74 5.25 -4.09
N LYS A 57 -1.61 5.94 -3.94
CA LYS A 57 -0.53 6.05 -4.96
C LYS A 57 0.45 4.87 -4.94
N VAL A 58 0.14 3.83 -4.17
CA VAL A 58 0.94 2.62 -4.00
C VAL A 58 0.05 1.43 -4.33
N GLU A 59 0.41 0.69 -5.37
CA GLU A 59 -0.29 -0.52 -5.75
C GLU A 59 0.10 -1.65 -4.79
N HIS A 60 -0.90 -2.30 -4.20
CA HIS A 60 -0.73 -3.52 -3.42
C HIS A 60 -1.44 -4.66 -4.14
N TYR A 61 -0.68 -5.63 -4.65
CA TYR A 61 -1.26 -6.87 -5.16
C TYR A 61 -1.43 -7.88 -4.01
N ASP A 62 -2.67 -8.10 -3.57
CA ASP A 62 -3.01 -9.21 -2.68
C ASP A 62 -3.59 -10.37 -3.49
N ALA A 63 -2.77 -11.40 -3.72
CA ALA A 63 -3.19 -12.60 -4.44
C ALA A 63 -4.36 -13.33 -3.77
N LYS A 64 -4.44 -13.27 -2.43
CA LYS A 64 -5.49 -13.93 -1.65
C LYS A 64 -6.80 -13.16 -1.71
N GLU A 65 -6.73 -11.83 -1.69
CA GLU A 65 -7.90 -10.97 -1.85
C GLU A 65 -8.46 -11.01 -3.27
N ARG A 66 -7.61 -11.02 -4.30
CA ARG A 66 -8.03 -11.26 -5.70
C ARG A 66 -8.69 -12.62 -5.87
N ALA A 67 -8.17 -13.68 -5.25
CA ALA A 67 -8.79 -15.00 -5.29
C ALA A 67 -10.13 -15.05 -4.54
N ARG A 68 -10.29 -14.27 -3.47
CA ARG A 68 -11.56 -14.10 -2.74
C ARG A 68 -12.58 -13.34 -3.57
N LEU A 69 -12.20 -12.19 -4.15
CA LEU A 69 -13.06 -11.37 -5.01
C LEU A 69 -13.48 -12.14 -6.27
N ALA A 70 -12.56 -12.86 -6.92
CA ALA A 70 -12.87 -13.71 -8.07
C ALA A 70 -13.77 -14.92 -7.74
N ARG A 71 -13.86 -15.33 -6.47
CA ARG A 71 -14.86 -16.31 -6.02
C ARG A 71 -16.22 -15.66 -5.82
N LEU A 72 -16.27 -14.49 -5.17
CA LEU A 72 -17.52 -13.73 -4.98
C LEU A 72 -18.15 -13.29 -6.31
N GLU A 73 -17.35 -12.87 -7.30
CA GLU A 73 -17.85 -12.49 -8.64
C GLU A 73 -18.47 -13.66 -9.41
N LYS A 74 -18.18 -14.92 -9.03
CA LYS A 74 -18.79 -16.11 -9.65
C LYS A 74 -20.12 -16.52 -9.04
N GLU A 75 -20.53 -15.92 -7.92
CA GLU A 75 -21.73 -16.30 -7.18
C GLU A 75 -23.03 -15.50 -7.47
N PRO A 76 -23.14 -14.48 -8.37
CA PRO A 76 -24.40 -13.74 -8.56
C PRO A 76 -25.30 -14.23 -9.73
N GLU A 77 -25.42 -15.54 -9.97
CA GLU A 77 -26.45 -16.08 -10.90
C GLU A 77 -27.06 -17.40 -10.37
N VAL A 78 -27.58 -17.39 -9.14
CA VAL A 78 -28.62 -18.33 -8.73
C VAL A 78 -29.62 -17.58 -7.86
N GLU A 79 -30.46 -16.74 -8.47
CA GLU A 79 -31.73 -16.36 -7.88
C GLU A 79 -32.86 -17.18 -8.54
N VAL A 80 -33.78 -17.60 -7.68
CA VAL A 80 -34.82 -18.64 -7.80
C VAL A 80 -35.97 -18.22 -8.70
#